data_AF-A0A2M8HKT6-F1
#
_entry.id   AF-A0A2M8HKT6-F1
#
_cell.length_a   1.000
_cell.length_b   1.000
_cell.length_c   1.000
_cell.angle_alpha   90.00
_cell.angle_beta   90.00
_cell.angle_gamma   90.00
#
_symmetry.space_group_name_H-M   'P 1'
#
loop_
_entity.id
_entity.type
_entity.pdbx_description
1 polymer ?
#
loop_
_entity_poly.entity_id
_entity_poly.type
_entity_poly.pdbx_seq_one_letter_code
_entity_poly.pdbx_strand_id
1 'polypeptide(L)'
;MRLKKFILLFLLAIGCGTYTPLDNRYAKYDHIYYFDTQLRNLEEYGFKKSERYQYGIFDHKSASLKLISADGNWAFKKILKLKKTNTDILEVEGYDKFFIYFRDPRGIVFTENIENAKSVKSLIDTGGALEELTSIDACKEHSAKVKKEQEEFTTSPGQE
;
A
#
# COMPACT_ATOMS: atom_id res chain seq x y z
N MET A 1 -17.87 -42.89 -25.88
CA MET A 1 -16.86 -42.10 -25.13
C MET A 1 -16.36 -40.96 -26.01
N ARG A 2 -16.78 -39.70 -25.80
CA ARG A 2 -16.12 -38.46 -26.30
C ARG A 2 -16.96 -37.25 -25.88
N LEU A 3 -16.95 -36.92 -24.58
CA LEU A 3 -17.62 -35.70 -24.08
C LEU A 3 -16.93 -35.15 -22.83
N LYS A 4 -15.58 -35.12 -22.83
CA LYS A 4 -14.79 -34.61 -21.69
C LYS A 4 -13.66 -33.65 -22.06
N LYS A 5 -13.54 -33.24 -23.34
CA LYS A 5 -12.40 -32.41 -23.80
C LYS A 5 -12.72 -30.93 -24.07
N PHE A 6 -13.97 -30.49 -23.98
CA PHE A 6 -14.33 -29.09 -24.30
C PHE A 6 -14.48 -28.17 -23.08
N ILE A 7 -14.49 -28.68 -21.85
CA ILE A 7 -14.67 -27.85 -20.65
C ILE A 7 -13.36 -27.14 -20.24
N LEU A 8 -12.19 -27.63 -20.68
CA LEU A 8 -10.90 -27.08 -20.27
C LEU A 8 -10.54 -25.75 -20.98
N LEU A 9 -11.20 -25.40 -22.09
CA LEU A 9 -10.93 -24.13 -22.80
C LEU A 9 -11.69 -22.93 -22.24
N PHE A 10 -12.80 -23.15 -21.52
CA PHE A 10 -13.61 -22.03 -20.99
C PHE A 10 -13.05 -21.45 -19.68
N LEU A 11 -12.15 -22.17 -19.00
CA LEU A 11 -11.53 -21.72 -17.74
C LEU A 11 -10.26 -20.88 -17.95
N LEU A 12 -9.73 -20.77 -19.17
CA LEU A 12 -8.58 -19.90 -19.49
C LEU A 12 -9.00 -18.49 -19.95
N ALA A 13 -10.28 -18.28 -20.27
CA ALA A 13 -10.79 -17.00 -20.77
C ALA A 13 -11.40 -16.09 -19.67
N ILE A 14 -11.61 -16.61 -18.46
CA ILE A 14 -12.22 -15.88 -17.36
C ILE A 14 -11.12 -15.59 -16.34
N GLY A 15 -10.42 -14.45 -16.48
CA GLY A 15 -9.54 -13.98 -15.40
C GLY A 15 -8.25 -13.28 -15.80
N CYS A 16 -7.96 -13.09 -17.08
CA CYS A 16 -7.02 -12.02 -17.44
C CYS A 16 -7.80 -10.70 -17.43
N GLY A 17 -8.16 -10.24 -16.23
CA GLY A 17 -8.67 -8.88 -16.06
C GLY A 17 -7.58 -7.95 -16.57
N THR A 18 -7.76 -7.40 -17.77
CA THR A 18 -6.89 -6.35 -18.29
C THR A 18 -7.18 -5.12 -17.45
N TYR A 19 -6.48 -5.01 -16.33
CA TYR A 19 -6.51 -3.80 -15.50
C TYR A 19 -6.04 -2.65 -16.37
N THR A 20 -6.84 -1.58 -16.42
CA THR A 20 -6.48 -0.39 -17.17
C THR A 20 -5.31 0.29 -16.46
N PRO A 21 -4.13 0.42 -17.11
CA PRO A 21 -3.03 1.18 -16.56
C PRO A 21 -3.47 2.61 -16.22
N LEU A 22 -2.94 3.17 -15.14
CA LEU A 22 -3.10 4.59 -14.86
C LEU A 22 -2.23 5.42 -15.83
N ASP A 23 -2.57 6.69 -15.99
CA ASP A 23 -1.85 7.62 -16.87
C ASP A 23 -0.35 7.71 -16.49
N ASN A 24 0.53 7.93 -17.48
CA ASN A 24 1.98 8.07 -17.25
C ASN A 24 2.37 9.16 -16.25
N ARG A 25 1.49 10.14 -15.98
CA ARG A 25 1.72 11.16 -14.94
C ARG A 25 1.91 10.57 -13.54
N TYR A 26 1.42 9.36 -13.30
CA TYR A 26 1.57 8.68 -12.01
C TYR A 26 2.89 7.91 -11.89
N ALA A 27 3.69 7.80 -12.96
CA ALA A 27 4.98 7.11 -12.92
C ALA A 27 5.96 7.71 -11.90
N LYS A 28 5.84 9.02 -11.61
CA LYS A 28 6.62 9.68 -10.53
C LYS A 28 6.29 9.18 -9.12
N TYR A 29 5.26 8.33 -8.99
CA TYR A 29 4.86 7.71 -7.74
C TYR A 29 5.16 6.21 -7.71
N ASP A 30 5.87 5.64 -8.70
CA ASP A 30 6.25 4.22 -8.73
C ASP A 30 7.39 3.91 -7.74
N HIS A 31 7.09 4.05 -6.46
CA HIS A 31 8.05 3.89 -5.38
C HIS A 31 7.48 2.99 -4.28
N ILE A 32 8.33 2.66 -3.30
CA ILE A 32 7.89 2.02 -2.06
C ILE A 32 7.62 3.11 -1.04
N TYR A 33 6.48 3.01 -0.39
CA TYR A 33 6.01 3.94 0.62
C TYR A 33 5.91 3.22 1.96
N TYR A 34 6.32 3.92 3.00
CA TYR A 34 6.16 3.49 4.38
C TYR A 34 4.80 3.95 4.88
N PHE A 35 3.94 3.05 5.33
CA PHE A 35 2.62 3.40 5.87
C PHE A 35 2.50 2.86 7.29
N ASP A 36 2.78 3.71 8.27
CA ASP A 36 2.85 3.31 9.67
C ASP A 36 1.48 2.99 10.26
N THR A 37 0.65 4.01 10.42
CA THR A 37 -0.63 3.93 11.14
C THR A 37 -1.79 3.64 10.20
N GLN A 38 -1.66 4.02 8.93
CA GLN A 38 -2.72 3.94 7.92
C GLN A 38 -3.02 2.50 7.52
N LEU A 39 -2.01 1.62 7.49
CA LEU A 39 -2.20 0.20 7.16
C LEU A 39 -2.42 -0.67 8.40
N ARG A 40 -2.04 -0.22 9.60
CA ARG A 40 -2.27 -0.96 10.86
C ARG A 40 -3.75 -1.15 11.16
N ASN A 41 -4.59 -0.18 10.81
CA ASN A 41 -6.03 -0.23 11.08
C ASN A 41 -6.81 -1.07 10.06
N LEU A 42 -6.13 -1.70 9.10
CA LEU A 42 -6.79 -2.56 8.10
C LEU A 42 -7.45 -3.81 8.71
N GLU A 43 -7.08 -4.19 9.94
CA GLU A 43 -7.68 -5.33 10.66
C GLU A 43 -9.21 -5.22 10.73
N GLU A 44 -9.73 -4.02 10.98
CA GLU A 44 -11.16 -3.73 11.10
C GLU A 44 -11.93 -3.97 9.78
N TYR A 45 -11.19 -4.17 8.69
CA TYR A 45 -11.70 -4.28 7.33
C TYR A 45 -11.33 -5.61 6.66
N GLY A 46 -11.09 -6.65 7.47
CA GLY A 46 -10.93 -8.03 7.00
C GLY A 46 -9.49 -8.43 6.66
N PHE A 47 -8.50 -7.64 7.08
CA PHE A 47 -7.09 -8.03 7.02
C PHE A 47 -6.70 -8.77 8.32
N LYS A 48 -5.81 -9.76 8.24
CA LYS A 48 -5.46 -10.51 9.44
C LYS A 48 -4.55 -9.68 10.34
N LYS A 49 -4.85 -9.62 11.63
CA LYS A 49 -4.03 -9.00 12.68
C LYS A 49 -2.59 -9.48 12.75
N SER A 50 -2.33 -10.72 12.35
CA SER A 50 -0.98 -11.26 12.26
C SER A 50 -0.14 -10.63 11.15
N GLU A 51 -0.78 -9.98 10.17
CA GLU A 51 -0.13 -9.41 9.00
C GLU A 51 0.14 -7.92 9.27
N ARG A 52 1.32 -7.63 9.83
CA ARG A 52 1.76 -6.24 10.05
C ARG A 52 2.21 -5.63 8.72
N TYR A 53 1.31 -4.92 8.08
CA TYR A 53 1.58 -4.16 6.87
C TYR A 53 2.19 -2.82 7.22
N GLN A 54 3.39 -2.57 6.71
CA GLN A 54 4.12 -1.34 7.03
C GLN A 54 4.67 -0.66 5.77
N TYR A 55 4.71 -1.36 4.64
CA TYR A 55 5.18 -0.82 3.37
C TYR A 55 4.25 -1.19 2.23
N GLY A 56 4.20 -0.37 1.19
CA GLY A 56 3.48 -0.67 -0.04
C GLY A 56 4.20 -0.15 -1.28
N ILE A 57 4.23 -0.97 -2.34
CA ILE A 57 4.77 -0.58 -3.64
C ILE A 57 3.62 -0.12 -4.53
N PHE A 58 3.65 1.13 -4.97
CA PHE A 58 2.72 1.64 -5.96
C PHE A 58 3.23 1.32 -7.38
N ASP A 59 2.31 0.91 -8.24
CA ASP A 59 2.61 0.54 -9.62
C ASP A 59 1.48 1.05 -10.52
N HIS A 60 1.73 2.16 -11.21
CA HIS A 60 0.73 2.77 -12.08
C HIS A 60 0.36 1.88 -13.27
N LYS A 61 1.29 1.05 -13.77
CA LYS A 61 1.05 0.20 -14.95
C LYS A 61 0.03 -0.89 -14.66
N SER A 62 0.04 -1.42 -13.43
CA SER A 62 -0.89 -2.44 -13.00
C SER A 62 -2.06 -1.90 -12.15
N ALA A 63 -2.13 -0.58 -12.00
CA ALA A 63 -3.08 0.14 -11.16
C ALA A 63 -3.21 -0.53 -9.78
N SER A 64 -2.08 -0.67 -9.07
CA SER A 64 -2.06 -1.43 -7.82
C SER A 64 -1.15 -0.86 -6.73
N LEU A 65 -1.48 -1.20 -5.48
CA LEU A 65 -0.63 -1.04 -4.31
C LEU A 65 -0.33 -2.44 -3.73
N LYS A 66 0.91 -2.89 -3.85
CA LYS A 66 1.36 -4.20 -3.35
C LYS A 66 1.84 -4.04 -1.91
N LEU A 67 1.12 -4.61 -0.96
CA LEU A 67 1.45 -4.52 0.46
C LEU A 67 2.53 -5.53 0.84
N ILE A 68 3.55 -5.01 1.53
CA ILE A 68 4.66 -5.77 2.07
C ILE A 68 4.51 -5.82 3.59
N SER A 69 4.60 -7.04 4.11
CA SER A 69 4.61 -7.27 5.54
C SER A 69 6.01 -7.07 6.12
N ALA A 70 6.09 -6.42 7.28
CA ALA A 70 7.32 -6.27 8.06
C ALA A 70 7.53 -7.43 9.07
N ASP A 71 6.85 -8.57 8.89
CA ASP A 71 6.94 -9.79 9.72
C ASP A 71 8.25 -10.59 9.55
N GLY A 72 9.34 -9.95 9.10
CA GLY A 72 10.65 -10.57 8.90
C GLY A 72 10.81 -11.37 7.60
N ASN A 73 9.71 -11.78 6.95
CA ASN A 73 9.76 -12.50 5.67
C ASN A 73 9.76 -11.58 4.44
N TRP A 74 9.43 -10.29 4.60
CA TRP A 74 9.46 -9.27 3.54
C TRP A 74 8.76 -9.69 2.24
N ALA A 75 7.70 -10.49 2.38
CA ALA A 75 6.95 -11.04 1.26
C ALA A 75 5.79 -10.12 0.88
N PHE A 76 5.46 -10.10 -0.42
CA PHE A 76 4.18 -9.57 -0.89
C PHE A 76 3.06 -10.45 -0.36
N LYS A 77 2.17 -9.86 0.43
CA LYS A 77 1.06 -10.62 1.02
C LYS A 77 -0.26 -10.32 0.33
N LYS A 78 -0.43 -9.09 -0.16
CA LYS A 78 -1.69 -8.63 -0.73
C LYS A 78 -1.46 -7.58 -1.81
N ILE A 79 -2.25 -7.64 -2.87
CA ILE A 79 -2.26 -6.65 -3.95
C ILE A 79 -3.61 -5.96 -3.90
N LEU A 80 -3.59 -4.66 -3.59
CA LEU A 80 -4.76 -3.82 -3.65
C LEU A 80 -4.89 -3.27 -5.06
N LYS A 81 -6.07 -3.45 -5.68
CA LYS A 81 -6.37 -2.91 -7.00
C LYS A 81 -6.96 -1.52 -6.85
N LEU A 82 -6.59 -0.63 -7.76
CA LEU A 82 -6.89 0.78 -7.68
C LEU A 82 -7.70 1.21 -8.89
N LYS A 83 -8.77 1.93 -8.62
CA LYS A 83 -9.62 2.50 -9.65
C LYS A 83 -9.53 4.02 -9.59
N LYS A 84 -9.31 4.64 -10.75
CA LYS A 84 -9.27 6.10 -10.84
C LYS A 84 -10.66 6.68 -10.61
N THR A 85 -10.80 7.53 -9.59
CA THR A 85 -12.00 8.33 -9.34
C THR A 85 -11.85 9.70 -9.98
N ASN A 86 -10.73 10.37 -9.73
CA ASN A 86 -10.36 11.64 -10.36
C ASN A 86 -8.83 11.74 -10.52
N THR A 87 -8.32 12.94 -10.81
CA THR A 87 -6.88 13.16 -11.03
C THR A 87 -6.02 12.86 -9.80
N ASP A 88 -6.52 13.16 -8.61
CA ASP A 88 -5.72 13.14 -7.39
C ASP A 88 -6.11 12.00 -6.44
N ILE A 89 -7.15 11.24 -6.78
CA ILE A 89 -7.76 10.22 -5.92
C ILE A 89 -8.03 8.92 -6.69
N LEU A 90 -7.58 7.82 -6.10
CA LEU A 90 -7.89 6.45 -6.50
C LEU A 90 -8.68 5.77 -5.39
N GLU A 91 -9.73 5.06 -5.76
CA GLU A 91 -10.44 4.10 -4.91
C GLU A 91 -9.69 2.77 -4.82
N VAL A 92 -9.78 2.10 -3.68
CA VAL A 92 -9.31 0.72 -3.53
C VAL A 92 -10.47 -0.24 -3.85
N GLU A 93 -10.33 -1.00 -4.93
CA GLU A 93 -11.38 -1.91 -5.38
C GLU A 93 -11.70 -2.99 -4.34
N GLY A 94 -12.99 -3.17 -4.06
CA GLY A 94 -13.50 -4.08 -3.03
C GLY A 94 -13.47 -3.51 -1.60
N TYR A 95 -13.10 -2.23 -1.44
CA TYR A 95 -13.00 -1.57 -0.13
C TYR A 95 -13.55 -0.13 -0.20
N ASP A 96 -14.86 0.03 -0.02
CA ASP A 96 -15.63 1.27 -0.25
C ASP A 96 -15.18 2.51 0.54
N LYS A 97 -14.38 2.32 1.60
CA LYS A 97 -13.89 3.42 2.44
C LYS A 97 -12.44 3.79 2.16
N PHE A 98 -11.70 3.02 1.37
CA PHE A 98 -10.27 3.22 1.22
C PHE A 98 -9.90 3.91 -0.07
N PHE A 99 -9.02 4.90 0.06
CA PHE A 99 -8.56 5.74 -1.02
C PHE A 99 -7.05 5.91 -0.96
N ILE A 100 -6.45 6.08 -2.14
CA ILE A 100 -5.11 6.62 -2.30
C ILE A 100 -5.25 8.03 -2.85
N TYR A 101 -4.59 8.99 -2.21
CA TYR A 101 -4.48 10.33 -2.75
C TYR A 101 -3.03 10.72 -3.04
N PHE A 102 -2.84 11.50 -4.09
CA PHE A 102 -1.53 12.00 -4.50
C PHE A 102 -1.32 13.39 -3.94
N ARG A 103 -0.17 13.61 -3.31
CA ARG A 103 0.18 14.91 -2.76
C ARG A 103 1.60 15.27 -3.12
N ASP A 104 1.76 16.36 -3.85
CA ASP A 104 3.08 16.94 -4.11
C ASP A 104 3.54 17.78 -2.90
N PRO A 105 4.81 17.71 -2.44
CA PRO A 105 5.89 16.77 -2.83
C PRO A 105 5.91 15.47 -2.00
N ARG A 106 4.84 15.18 -1.26
CA ARG A 106 4.79 14.17 -0.18
C ARG A 106 4.55 12.73 -0.66
N GLY A 107 4.28 12.51 -1.95
CA GLY A 107 4.09 11.18 -2.52
C GLY A 107 2.61 10.75 -2.56
N ILE A 108 2.34 9.52 -2.10
CA ILE A 108 0.99 8.95 -2.03
C ILE A 108 0.59 8.76 -0.59
N VAL A 109 -0.71 8.80 -0.32
CA VAL A 109 -1.23 8.56 1.02
C VAL A 109 -2.42 7.65 0.97
N PHE A 110 -2.42 6.68 1.88
CA PHE A 110 -3.50 5.72 2.06
C PHE A 110 -4.43 6.20 3.18
N THR A 111 -5.73 6.27 2.93
CA THR A 111 -6.69 6.79 3.92
C THR A 111 -8.06 6.14 3.79
N GLU A 112 -8.80 6.12 4.91
CA GLU A 112 -10.19 5.67 4.97
C GLU A 112 -11.23 6.82 4.86
N ASN A 113 -10.76 8.07 4.80
CA ASN A 113 -11.63 9.24 4.77
C ASN A 113 -11.08 10.34 3.84
N ILE A 114 -11.83 10.60 2.78
CA ILE A 114 -11.51 11.61 1.76
C ILE A 114 -11.44 13.05 2.31
N GLU A 115 -12.14 13.35 3.41
CA GLU A 115 -12.05 14.64 4.09
C GLU A 115 -10.77 14.75 4.94
N ASN A 116 -10.31 13.63 5.51
CA ASN A 116 -9.01 13.58 6.19
C ASN A 116 -7.85 13.71 5.20
N ALA A 117 -8.02 13.29 3.95
CA ALA A 117 -7.00 13.45 2.90
C ALA A 117 -6.55 14.91 2.71
N LYS A 118 -7.46 15.86 2.90
CA LYS A 118 -7.18 17.30 2.82
C LYS A 118 -6.54 17.86 4.09
N SER A 119 -6.72 17.21 5.24
CA SER A 119 -6.35 17.71 6.57
C SER A 119 -5.06 17.10 7.14
N VAL A 120 -4.58 16.00 6.57
CA VAL A 120 -3.31 15.37 6.96
C VAL A 120 -2.18 16.42 6.84
N LYS A 121 -1.49 16.75 7.93
CA LYS A 121 -0.50 17.85 7.96
C LYS A 121 0.95 17.35 8.04
N SER A 122 1.21 16.13 8.48
CA SER A 122 2.53 15.60 8.82
C SER A 122 3.06 14.53 7.86
N LEU A 123 4.39 14.40 7.73
CA LEU A 123 5.08 13.32 7.00
C LEU A 123 4.83 11.93 7.61
N ILE A 124 4.60 11.89 8.92
CA ILE A 124 4.23 10.69 9.70
C ILE A 124 2.84 10.19 9.29
N ASP A 125 1.94 11.12 8.94
CA ASP A 125 0.56 10.84 8.55
C ASP A 125 0.40 10.54 7.04
N THR A 126 1.41 10.87 6.22
CA THR A 126 1.35 10.66 4.76
C THR A 126 2.13 9.46 4.29
N GLY A 127 2.96 8.85 5.13
CA GLY A 127 3.82 7.78 4.66
C GLY A 127 4.78 8.25 3.57
N GLY A 128 5.55 9.30 3.88
CA GLY A 128 6.53 9.86 2.96
C GLY A 128 7.92 9.75 3.55
N ALA A 129 8.73 8.79 3.09
CA ALA A 129 10.17 8.92 3.20
C ALA A 129 10.67 9.61 1.93
N LEU A 130 11.34 10.76 2.12
CA LEU A 130 12.27 11.34 1.14
C LEU A 130 13.55 10.49 1.02
N GLU A 131 13.75 9.51 1.90
CA GLU A 131 14.82 8.52 1.80
C GLU A 131 14.47 7.49 0.73
N GLU A 132 15.47 7.04 -0.04
CA GLU A 132 15.35 6.07 -1.13
C GLU A 132 14.93 4.68 -0.60
N LEU A 133 13.66 4.52 -0.21
CA LEU A 133 13.05 3.21 0.04
C LEU A 133 12.82 2.45 -1.28
N THR A 134 13.68 2.60 -2.28
CA THR A 134 13.47 2.05 -3.63
C THR A 134 13.74 0.54 -3.70
N SER A 135 14.20 -0.09 -2.61
CA SER A 135 14.47 -1.52 -2.51
C SER A 135 13.92 -2.14 -1.22
N ILE A 136 13.75 -3.46 -1.22
CA ILE A 136 13.38 -4.22 -0.02
C ILE A 136 14.45 -4.10 1.06
N ASP A 137 15.73 -3.99 0.69
CA ASP A 137 16.82 -3.84 1.66
C ASP A 137 16.79 -2.46 2.33
N ALA A 138 16.52 -1.38 1.58
CA ALA A 138 16.28 -0.06 2.17
C ALA A 138 15.07 -0.08 3.13
N CYS A 139 14.02 -0.84 2.81
CA CYS A 139 12.89 -1.02 3.72
C CYS A 139 13.30 -1.75 5.01
N LYS A 140 14.17 -2.76 4.93
CA LYS A 140 14.70 -3.47 6.12
C LYS A 140 15.49 -2.53 7.03
N GLU A 141 16.38 -1.74 6.45
CA GLU A 141 17.18 -0.76 7.20
C GLU A 141 16.29 0.28 7.89
N HIS A 142 15.32 0.82 7.15
CA HIS A 142 14.33 1.74 7.71
C HIS A 142 13.51 1.10 8.83
N SER A 143 13.07 -0.15 8.68
CA SER A 143 12.29 -0.85 9.71
C SER A 143 13.12 -1.07 10.99
N ALA A 144 14.40 -1.38 10.86
CA ALA A 144 15.31 -1.49 12.00
C ALA A 144 15.49 -0.15 12.72
N LYS A 145 15.65 0.96 11.97
CA LYS A 145 15.74 2.32 12.52
C LYS A 145 14.47 2.71 13.26
N VAL A 146 13.30 2.54 12.65
CA VAL A 146 12.00 2.82 13.29
C VAL A 146 11.81 2.00 14.56
N LYS A 147 12.16 0.71 14.54
CA LYS A 147 12.04 -0.15 15.73
C LYS A 147 12.93 0.36 16.87
N LYS A 148 14.17 0.75 16.56
CA LYS A 148 15.10 1.32 17.53
C LYS A 148 14.58 2.63 18.12
N GLU A 149 14.07 3.53 17.28
CA GLU A 149 13.49 4.81 17.73
C GLU A 149 12.27 4.59 18.63
N GLN A 150 11.41 3.62 18.32
CA GLN A 150 10.27 3.25 19.17
C GLN A 150 10.73 2.70 20.53
N GLU A 151 11.73 1.83 20.54
CA GLU A 151 12.31 1.26 21.77
C GLU A 151 12.93 2.37 22.65
N GLU A 152 13.70 3.28 22.05
CA GLU A 152 14.32 4.44 22.74
C GLU A 152 13.26 5.43 23.30
N PHE A 153 12.16 5.64 22.57
CA PHE A 153 11.06 6.47 23.04
C PHE A 153 10.32 5.83 24.23
N THR A 154 10.14 4.51 24.21
CA THR A 154 9.53 3.78 25.33
C THR A 154 10.45 3.61 26.54
N THR A 155 11.76 3.82 26.37
CA THR A 155 12.77 3.68 27.44
C THR A 155 13.32 5.02 27.93
N SER A 156 12.94 6.16 27.34
CA SER A 156 13.22 7.47 27.93
C SER A 156 12.43 7.61 29.24
N PRO A 157 13.11 7.66 30.40
CA PRO A 157 12.43 7.98 31.65
C PRO A 157 11.84 9.38 31.50
N GLY A 158 10.64 9.55 32.04
CA GLY A 158 9.94 10.83 32.02
C GLY A 158 10.87 11.97 32.39
N GLN A 159 10.73 13.07 31.66
CA GLN A 159 11.07 14.37 32.21
C GLN A 159 10.28 14.52 33.52
N GLU A 160 10.95 14.32 34.65
CA GLU A 160 10.51 14.81 35.96
C GLU A 160 10.50 16.35 35.96
#